data_AF-A0AAW5ZXZ8-F1
#
_entry.id   AF-A0AAW5ZXZ8-F1
#
_cell.length_a   1.000
_cell.length_b   1.000
_cell.length_c   1.000
_cell.angle_alpha   90.00
_cell.angle_beta   90.00
_cell.angle_gamma   90.00
#
_symmetry.space_group_name_H-M   'P 1'
#
loop_
_entity.id
_entity.type
_entity.pdbx_description
1 polymer ?
#
loop_
_entity_poly.entity_id
_entity_poly.type
_entity_poly.pdbx_seq_one_letter_code
_entity_poly.pdbx_strand_id
1 'polypeptide(L)'
;MKTTIAFNIDTSTLQGCTDDYLAALWYIAQTNPATNDNHDACVAVEHIGREIIRRWMRGVPVPLWNIQGGDYYHQQLIRFARWNGQEWEAAQ
;
A
#
# COMPACT_ATOMS: atom_id res chain seq x y z
N MET A 1 -23.98 0.53 -24.80
CA MET A 1 -24.45 1.20 -23.57
C MET A 1 -23.23 1.62 -22.77
N LYS A 2 -23.22 2.83 -22.19
CA LYS A 2 -22.12 3.31 -21.35
C LYS A 2 -22.59 3.38 -19.90
N THR A 3 -21.82 2.80 -18.98
CA THR A 3 -22.09 2.82 -17.54
C THR A 3 -20.82 3.19 -16.82
N THR A 4 -20.91 4.12 -15.87
CA THR A 4 -19.79 4.51 -15.01
C THR A 4 -20.01 3.92 -13.63
N ILE A 5 -18.99 3.28 -13.08
CA ILE A 5 -18.96 2.76 -11.71
C ILE A 5 -17.78 3.43 -11.01
N ALA A 6 -18.07 4.15 -9.92
CA ALA A 6 -17.05 4.79 -9.10
C ALA A 6 -16.74 3.92 -7.87
N PHE A 7 -15.46 3.82 -7.52
CA PHE A 7 -15.00 3.10 -6.33
C PHE A 7 -14.42 4.08 -5.33
N ASN A 8 -14.74 3.88 -4.05
CA ASN A 8 -14.09 4.54 -2.92
C ASN A 8 -13.44 3.45 -2.07
N ILE A 9 -12.14 3.58 -1.82
CA ILE A 9 -11.35 2.60 -1.08
C ILE A 9 -11.00 3.23 0.27
N ASP A 10 -11.70 2.78 1.32
CA ASP A 10 -11.36 3.12 2.70
C ASP A 10 -10.45 2.04 3.29
N THR A 11 -9.14 2.34 3.35
CA THR A 11 -8.12 1.42 3.84
C THR A 11 -8.29 1.06 5.32
N SER A 12 -9.05 1.84 6.09
CA SER A 12 -9.31 1.55 7.52
C SER A 12 -10.30 0.40 7.73
N THR A 13 -11.07 0.04 6.70
CA THR A 13 -12.15 -0.97 6.78
C THR A 13 -11.79 -2.32 6.18
N LEU A 14 -10.58 -2.47 5.61
CA LEU A 14 -10.16 -3.66 4.86
C LEU A 14 -10.28 -4.97 5.65
N GLN A 15 -10.14 -4.93 6.97
CA GLN A 15 -10.28 -6.10 7.83
C GLN A 15 -11.70 -6.69 7.82
N GLY A 16 -12.72 -5.86 7.57
CA GLY A 16 -14.12 -6.27 7.50
C GLY A 16 -14.57 -6.72 6.11
N CYS A 17 -13.77 -6.49 5.06
CA CYS A 17 -14.09 -6.89 3.70
C CYS A 17 -14.08 -8.42 3.53
N THR A 18 -14.84 -8.95 2.56
CA THR A 18 -14.71 -10.35 2.14
C THR A 18 -13.44 -10.55 1.30
N ASP A 19 -12.98 -11.79 1.18
CA ASP A 19 -11.81 -12.10 0.35
C ASP A 19 -12.03 -11.75 -1.13
N ASP A 20 -13.22 -12.05 -1.67
CA ASP A 20 -13.60 -11.68 -3.04
C ASP A 20 -13.59 -10.17 -3.26
N TYR A 21 -14.05 -9.40 -2.26
CA TYR A 21 -14.04 -7.95 -2.36
C TYR A 21 -12.62 -7.39 -2.27
N LEU A 22 -11.75 -7.93 -1.41
CA LEU A 22 -10.34 -7.57 -1.38
C LEU A 22 -9.63 -7.87 -2.70
N ALA A 23 -9.93 -9.02 -3.33
CA ALA A 23 -9.41 -9.34 -4.66
C ALA A 23 -9.87 -8.32 -5.70
N ALA A 24 -11.16 -7.94 -5.70
CA ALA A 24 -11.66 -6.88 -6.57
C ALA A 24 -10.97 -5.53 -6.33
N LEU A 25 -10.79 -5.13 -5.07
CA LEU A 25 -10.06 -3.90 -4.71
C LEU A 25 -8.61 -3.95 -5.19
N TRP A 26 -7.93 -5.10 -5.07
CA TRP A 26 -6.58 -5.27 -5.59
C TRP A 26 -6.52 -5.04 -7.11
N TYR A 27 -7.42 -5.67 -7.87
CA TYR A 27 -7.48 -5.45 -9.32
C TYR A 27 -7.74 -3.97 -9.66
N ILE A 28 -8.71 -3.35 -9.00
CA ILE A 28 -9.03 -1.92 -9.21
C ILE A 28 -7.81 -1.05 -8.92
N ALA A 29 -7.18 -1.23 -7.75
CA ALA A 29 -6.05 -0.42 -7.33
C ALA A 29 -4.82 -0.61 -8.25
N GLN A 30 -4.57 -1.83 -8.74
CA GLN A 30 -3.48 -2.09 -9.69
C GLN A 30 -3.74 -1.55 -11.11
N THR A 31 -5.01 -1.40 -11.48
CA THR A 31 -5.42 -0.76 -12.75
C THR A 31 -5.61 0.75 -12.62
N ASN A 32 -5.33 1.33 -11.45
CA ASN A 32 -5.43 2.77 -11.23
C ASN A 32 -4.48 3.50 -12.21
N PRO A 33 -4.97 4.45 -13.02
CA PRO A 33 -4.14 5.19 -13.96
C PRO A 33 -3.20 6.21 -13.29
N ALA A 34 -3.20 6.32 -11.96
CA ALA A 34 -2.26 7.15 -11.22
C ALA A 34 -0.81 6.76 -11.53
N THR A 35 0.05 7.76 -11.58
CA THR A 35 1.50 7.57 -11.74
C THR A 35 2.11 6.98 -10.47
N ASN A 36 3.25 6.28 -10.61
CA ASN A 36 3.92 5.60 -9.50
C ASN A 36 4.54 6.55 -8.44
N ASP A 37 4.50 7.85 -8.65
CA ASP A 37 4.90 8.89 -7.69
C ASP A 37 3.70 9.44 -6.89
N ASN A 38 2.48 9.00 -7.18
CA ASN A 38 1.31 9.35 -6.40
C ASN A 38 1.29 8.58 -5.08
N HIS A 39 1.67 9.27 -4.01
CA HIS A 39 1.75 8.73 -2.65
C HIS A 39 0.48 7.96 -2.25
N ASP A 40 -0.70 8.57 -2.37
CA ASP A 40 -1.95 7.99 -1.89
C ASP A 40 -2.34 6.74 -2.67
N ALA A 41 -2.10 6.72 -3.98
CA ALA A 41 -2.31 5.54 -4.81
C ALA A 41 -1.39 4.39 -4.40
N CYS A 42 -0.09 4.66 -4.21
CA CYS A 42 0.87 3.66 -3.76
C CYS A 42 0.51 3.11 -2.38
N VAL A 43 0.17 3.99 -1.43
CA VAL A 43 -0.24 3.61 -0.06
C VAL A 43 -1.53 2.77 -0.08
N ALA A 44 -2.52 3.13 -0.90
CA ALA A 44 -3.75 2.36 -1.01
C ALA A 44 -3.51 0.93 -1.52
N VAL A 45 -2.71 0.78 -2.58
CA VAL A 45 -2.33 -0.54 -3.13
C VAL A 45 -1.58 -1.37 -2.09
N GLU A 46 -0.66 -0.75 -1.36
CA GLU A 46 0.11 -1.40 -0.30
C GLU A 46 -0.80 -1.92 0.83
N HIS A 47 -1.73 -1.10 1.32
CA HIS A 47 -2.67 -1.52 2.37
C HIS A 47 -3.52 -2.72 1.95
N ILE A 48 -4.02 -2.73 0.71
CA ILE A 48 -4.80 -3.86 0.18
C ILE A 48 -3.92 -5.12 0.10
N GLY A 49 -2.73 -5.01 -0.49
CA GLY A 49 -1.81 -6.15 -0.64
C GLY A 49 -1.38 -6.73 0.71
N ARG A 50 -1.10 -5.86 1.70
CA ARG A 50 -0.75 -6.28 3.06
C ARG A 50 -1.90 -7.00 3.75
N GLU A 51 -3.14 -6.57 3.56
CA GLU A 51 -4.29 -7.25 4.12
C GLU A 51 -4.45 -8.66 3.51
N ILE A 52 -4.30 -8.79 2.18
CA ILE A 52 -4.33 -10.10 1.50
C ILE A 52 -3.26 -11.04 2.06
N ILE A 53 -2.02 -10.56 2.17
CA ILE A 53 -0.91 -11.35 2.73
C ILE A 53 -1.17 -11.70 4.19
N ARG A 54 -1.65 -10.76 5.01
CA ARG A 54 -2.02 -11.01 6.41
C ARG A 54 -3.08 -12.10 6.54
N ARG A 55 -4.08 -12.15 5.65
CA ARG A 55 -5.11 -13.20 5.64
C ARG A 55 -4.53 -14.56 5.27
N TRP A 56 -3.71 -14.61 4.23
CA TRP A 56 -3.06 -15.85 3.82
C TRP A 56 -2.15 -16.40 4.93
N MET A 57 -1.43 -15.53 5.63
CA MET A 57 -0.48 -15.90 6.67
C MET A 57 -1.13 -16.16 8.04
N ARG A 58 -2.44 -15.97 8.21
CA ARG A 58 -3.14 -16.03 9.51
C ARG A 58 -2.92 -17.34 10.29
N GLY A 59 -2.72 -18.46 9.58
CA GLY A 59 -2.50 -19.77 10.19
C GLY A 59 -1.05 -20.12 10.52
N VAL A 60 -0.09 -19.22 10.24
CA VAL A 60 1.34 -19.51 10.31
C VAL A 60 2.00 -18.60 11.36
N PRO A 61 2.71 -19.14 12.37
CA PRO A 61 3.36 -18.34 13.41
C PRO A 61 4.71 -17.77 12.92
N VAL A 62 4.68 -16.99 11.84
CA VAL A 62 5.87 -16.38 11.26
C VAL A 62 5.82 -14.86 11.40
N PRO A 63 6.98 -14.19 11.50
CA PRO A 63 7.02 -12.75 11.50
C PRO A 63 6.43 -12.17 10.21
N LEU A 64 5.64 -11.12 10.34
CA LEU A 64 5.05 -10.39 9.23
C LEU A 64 5.70 -9.00 9.19
N TRP A 65 6.30 -8.64 8.05
CA TRP A 65 6.85 -7.31 7.79
C TRP A 65 8.13 -6.89 8.57
N ASN A 66 8.90 -7.84 9.10
CA ASN A 66 10.18 -7.54 9.76
C ASN A 66 11.24 -6.94 8.82
N ILE A 67 11.18 -7.30 7.54
CA ILE A 67 12.08 -6.81 6.49
C ILE A 67 11.20 -6.54 5.26
N GLN A 68 11.29 -5.35 4.71
CA GLN A 68 10.44 -4.86 3.64
C GLN A 68 11.28 -4.32 2.48
N GLY A 69 10.74 -4.39 1.26
CA GLY A 69 11.45 -3.93 0.05
C GLY A 69 11.86 -2.45 0.13
N GLY A 70 11.07 -1.61 0.81
CA GLY A 70 11.37 -0.20 1.02
C GLY A 70 12.49 0.06 2.05
N ASP A 71 12.81 -0.90 2.92
CA ASP A 71 13.74 -0.69 4.03
C ASP A 71 15.12 -0.30 3.53
N TYR A 72 15.66 -1.01 2.52
CA TYR A 72 16.99 -0.72 1.99
C TYR A 72 17.06 0.72 1.46
N TYR A 73 16.13 1.11 0.59
CA TYR A 73 16.11 2.44 0.00
C TYR A 73 15.92 3.53 1.05
N HIS A 74 15.01 3.33 2.01
CA HIS A 74 14.79 4.25 3.11
C HIS A 74 16.06 4.42 3.95
N GLN A 75 16.73 3.32 4.33
CA GLN A 75 17.97 3.35 5.11
C GLN A 75 19.14 4.00 4.37
N GLN A 76 19.20 3.89 3.03
CA GLN A 76 20.18 4.65 2.25
C GLN A 76 19.84 6.13 2.18
N LEU A 77 18.57 6.48 2.01
CA LEU A 77 18.10 7.86 1.88
C LEU A 77 18.33 8.67 3.17
N ILE A 78 18.01 8.11 4.33
CA ILE A 78 18.15 8.80 5.62
C ILE A 78 19.61 9.12 6.02
N ARG A 79 20.60 8.63 5.26
CA ARG A 79 22.02 9.01 5.42
C ARG A 79 22.30 10.42 4.90
N PHE A 80 21.47 10.90 3.98
CA PHE A 80 21.68 12.16 3.26
C PHE A 80 20.49 13.11 3.33
N ALA A 81 19.32 12.64 3.76
CA ALA A 81 18.11 13.43 3.81
C ALA A 81 17.27 13.11 5.06
N ARG A 82 16.41 14.05 5.46
CA ARG A 82 15.40 13.86 6.51
C ARG A 82 14.01 14.16 5.96
N TRP A 83 13.01 13.43 6.45
CA TRP A 83 11.61 13.71 6.15
C TRP A 83 11.13 14.87 7.01
N ASN A 84 10.60 15.94 6.40
CA ASN A 84 10.09 17.11 7.13
C ASN A 84 8.57 17.07 7.41
N GLY A 85 7.90 15.98 7.02
CA GLY A 85 6.44 15.85 7.08
C GLY A 85 5.75 15.96 5.72
N GLN A 86 6.44 16.50 4.71
CA GLN A 86 5.89 16.71 3.36
C GLN A 86 6.83 16.22 2.26
N GLU A 87 8.13 16.44 2.40
CA GLU A 87 9.13 16.03 1.42
C GLU A 87 10.47 15.66 2.09
N TRP A 88 11.37 15.09 1.30
CA TRP A 88 12.74 14.79 1.72
C TRP A 88 13.63 16.02 1.50
N GLU A 89 14.25 16.51 2.58
CA GLU A 89 15.22 17.60 2.51
C GLU A 89 16.62 17.09 2.84
N ALA A 90 17.65 17.66 2.20
CA ALA A 90 19.03 17.27 2.44
C ALA A 90 19.41 17.49 3.92
N ALA A 91 20.08 16.52 4.53
CA ALA A 91 20.66 16.65 5.86
C ALA A 91 21.87 17.58 5.76
N GLN A 92 21.88 18.65 6.56
CA GLN A 92 23.00 19.59 6.69
C GLN A 92 24.20 18.93 7.38
#